data_AF-A0A2A5AGK0-F1
#
_entry.id   AF-A0A2A5AGK0-F1
#
_cell.length_a   1.000
_cell.length_b   1.000
_cell.length_c   1.000
_cell.angle_alpha   90.00
_cell.angle_beta   90.00
_cell.angle_gamma   90.00
#
_symmetry.space_group_name_H-M   'P 1'
#
loop_
_entity.id
_entity.type
_entity.pdbx_description
1 polymer ?
#
loop_
_entity_poly.entity_id
_entity_poly.type
_entity_poly.pdbx_seq_one_letter_code
_entity_poly.pdbx_strand_id
1 'polypeptide(L)' 'MKKNKRRDDVGSTTFYRSDRYYSEMGSWFAKTREGDELGPFDSKIEAKEALQAHIEIILTDEAKVSVCH' A
#
# COMPACT_ATOMS: atom_id res chain seq x y z
N MET A 1 -1.10 42.80 -5.34
CA MET A 1 -2.22 42.08 -4.68
C MET A 1 -2.13 40.60 -5.00
N LYS A 2 -2.45 39.74 -4.01
CA LYS A 2 -2.65 38.27 -4.07
C LYS A 2 -1.43 37.42 -4.49
N LYS A 3 -0.57 37.11 -3.50
CA LYS A 3 0.38 35.99 -3.59
C LYS A 3 -0.43 34.68 -3.62
N ASN A 4 -0.36 33.95 -4.73
CA ASN A 4 -0.94 32.63 -4.88
C ASN A 4 -0.38 31.70 -3.78
N LYS A 5 -1.22 31.31 -2.82
CA LYS A 5 -0.94 30.24 -1.87
C LYS A 5 -0.89 28.92 -2.64
N ARG A 6 0.24 28.61 -3.26
CA ARG A 6 0.64 27.22 -3.47
C ARG A 6 1.20 26.76 -2.12
N ARG A 7 0.33 26.29 -1.23
CA ARG A 7 0.79 25.37 -0.19
C ARG A 7 0.95 24.04 -0.90
N ASP A 8 2.12 23.90 -1.46
CA ASP A 8 2.80 22.63 -1.66
C ASP A 8 2.78 21.95 -0.29
N ASP A 9 1.75 21.15 -0.02
CA ASP A 9 1.82 20.17 1.06
C ASP A 9 2.77 19.09 0.54
N VAL A 10 4.05 19.43 0.61
CA VAL A 10 5.18 18.53 0.48
C VAL A 10 5.15 17.67 1.75
N GLY A 11 4.11 16.86 1.86
CA GLY A 11 3.87 15.93 2.96
C GLY A 11 4.83 14.77 2.83
N SER A 12 6.11 15.05 3.07
CA SER A 12 7.17 14.12 3.45
C SER A 12 6.93 12.72 2.91
N THR A 13 7.19 12.51 1.61
CA THR A 13 7.36 11.16 1.08
C THR A 13 8.61 10.59 1.74
N THR A 14 8.36 10.05 2.92
CA THR A 14 9.35 9.39 3.74
C THR A 14 9.51 8.05 3.06
N PHE A 15 10.35 8.00 2.03
CA PHE A 15 10.77 6.79 1.33
C PHE A 15 11.62 5.96 2.31
N TYR A 16 10.98 5.48 3.38
CA TYR A 16 11.56 4.48 4.24
C TYR A 16 11.66 3.23 3.37
N ARG A 17 12.86 2.69 3.23
CA ARG A 17 13.19 1.48 2.46
C ARG A 17 12.47 0.23 3.01
N SER A 18 11.16 0.24 2.86
CA SER A 18 10.25 -0.89 2.87
C SER A 18 9.38 -0.61 1.66
N ASP A 19 9.88 -0.94 0.46
CA ASP A 19 9.32 -0.67 -0.87
C ASP A 19 7.86 -1.10 -1.07
N ARG A 20 7.20 -1.63 -0.04
CA ARG A 20 5.83 -2.14 -0.03
C ARG A 20 4.83 -1.23 0.66
N TYR A 21 5.22 -0.07 1.22
CA TYR A 21 4.28 0.88 1.84
C TYR A 21 4.64 2.31 1.51
N TYR A 22 3.66 3.10 1.07
CA TYR A 22 3.84 4.53 0.84
C TYR A 22 2.56 5.29 1.19
N SER A 23 2.72 6.59 1.45
CA SER A 23 1.61 7.50 1.72
C SER A 23 1.47 8.48 0.56
N GLU A 24 0.27 8.61 0.01
CA GLU A 24 -0.06 9.55 -1.05
C GLU A 24 -1.33 10.33 -0.67
N MET A 25 -1.28 11.66 -0.75
CA MET A 25 -2.40 12.57 -0.46
C MET A 25 -3.10 12.34 0.90
N GLY A 26 -2.37 11.89 1.92
CA GLY A 26 -2.91 11.62 3.25
C GLY A 26 -3.51 10.22 3.43
N SER A 27 -3.47 9.39 2.39
CA SER A 27 -3.85 7.99 2.43
C SER A 27 -2.63 7.08 2.36
N TRP A 28 -2.73 5.90 2.97
CA TRP A 28 -1.71 4.86 2.97
C TRP A 28 -2.02 3.79 1.93
N PHE A 29 -0.99 3.34 1.25
CA PHE A 29 -1.05 2.30 0.24
C PHE A 29 0.02 1.27 0.51
N ALA A 30 -0.30 0.00 0.22
CA ALA A 30 0.65 -1.08 0.24
C ALA A 30 0.83 -1.65 -1.18
N LYS A 31 2.07 -1.94 -1.57
CA LYS A 31 2.40 -2.46 -2.90
C LYS A 31 3.02 -3.85 -2.78
N THR A 32 2.46 -4.81 -3.49
CA THR A 32 3.02 -6.15 -3.60
C THR A 32 4.17 -6.15 -4.62
N ARG A 33 5.00 -7.19 -4.60
CA ARG A 33 6.09 -7.31 -5.58
C ARG A 33 5.58 -7.62 -6.99
N GLU A 34 4.32 -8.02 -7.12
CA GLU A 34 3.66 -8.37 -8.38
C GLU A 34 3.02 -7.14 -9.05
N GLY A 35 3.02 -6.00 -8.36
CA GLY A 35 2.47 -4.74 -8.86
C GLY A 35 1.08 -4.44 -8.35
N ASP A 36 0.45 -5.36 -7.60
CA ASP A 36 -0.82 -5.11 -6.92
C ASP A 36 -0.66 -4.04 -5.85
N GLU A 37 -1.64 -3.13 -5.84
CA GLU A 37 -1.72 -2.03 -4.92
C GLU A 37 -2.95 -2.22 -4.05
N LEU A 38 -2.74 -2.17 -2.73
CA LEU A 38 -3.76 -2.30 -1.71
C LEU A 38 -3.96 -0.93 -1.06
N GLY A 39 -5.20 -0.48 -0.99
CA GLY A 39 -5.58 0.79 -0.39
C GLY A 39 -6.76 1.42 -1.13
N PRO A 40 -7.08 2.70 -0.83
CA PRO A 40 -6.45 3.57 0.17
C PRO A 40 -6.79 3.16 1.62
N PHE A 41 -5.84 3.34 2.54
CA PHE A 41 -5.99 3.14 3.98
C PHE A 41 -5.81 4.45 4.76
N ASP A 42 -6.44 4.57 5.91
CA ASP A 42 -6.28 5.75 6.78
C ASP A 42 -4.96 5.71 7.56
N SER A 43 -4.43 4.51 7.83
CA SER A 43 -3.19 4.33 8.60
C SER A 43 -2.26 3.29 8.00
N LYS A 44 -0.95 3.48 8.26
CA LYS A 44 0.10 2.51 7.89
C LYS A 44 -0.14 1.11 8.49
N ILE A 45 -0.75 1.04 9.66
CA ILE A 45 -1.06 -0.21 10.36
C ILE A 45 -2.05 -1.03 9.53
N GLU A 46 -3.15 -0.41 9.08
CA GLU A 46 -4.13 -1.06 8.21
C GLU A 46 -3.50 -1.52 6.89
N ALA A 47 -2.65 -0.68 6.28
CA ALA A 47 -1.93 -1.07 5.07
C ALA A 47 -1.01 -2.30 5.28
N LYS A 48 -0.41 -2.41 6.47
CA LYS A 48 0.41 -3.58 6.85
C LYS A 48 -0.45 -4.83 7.07
N GLU A 49 -1.55 -4.71 7.80
CA GLU A 49 -2.47 -5.83 8.05
C GLU A 49 -3.08 -6.33 6.74
N ALA A 50 -3.51 -5.43 5.86
CA ALA A 50 -4.01 -5.77 4.54
C ALA A 50 -2.96 -6.45 3.67
N LEU A 51 -1.72 -5.97 3.65
CA LEU A 51 -0.65 -6.63 2.90
C LEU A 51 -0.35 -8.02 3.47
N GLN A 52 -0.35 -8.18 4.79
CA GLN A 52 -0.13 -9.48 5.43
C GLN A 52 -1.25 -10.47 5.10
N ALA A 53 -2.51 -10.04 5.18
CA ALA A 53 -3.66 -10.85 4.79
C ALA A 53 -3.62 -11.21 3.30
N HIS A 54 -3.23 -10.27 2.44
CA HIS A 54 -3.08 -10.53 1.01
C HIS A 54 -1.99 -11.56 0.71
N ILE A 55 -0.82 -11.46 1.36
CA ILE A 55 0.24 -12.47 1.26
C ILE A 55 -0.25 -13.84 1.75
N GLU A 56 -1.00 -13.89 2.86
CA GLU A 56 -1.57 -15.15 3.36
C GLU A 56 -2.57 -15.76 2.37
N ILE A 57 -3.42 -14.94 1.76
CA ILE A 57 -4.36 -15.39 0.71
C ILE A 57 -3.59 -15.94 -0.48
N ILE A 58 -2.58 -15.22 -0.99
CA ILE A 58 -1.78 -15.70 -2.12
C ILE A 58 -1.13 -17.04 -1.77
N LEU A 59 -0.40 -17.12 -0.65
CA LEU A 59 0.29 -18.34 -0.21
C LEU A 59 -0.65 -19.53 0.02
N THR A 60 -1.92 -19.28 0.40
CA THR A 60 -2.93 -20.33 0.59
C THR A 60 -3.69 -20.67 -0.69
N ASP A 61 -3.79 -19.74 -1.65
CA ASP A 61 -4.42 -19.98 -2.96
C ASP A 61 -3.54 -20.88 -3.85
N GLU A 62 -2.20 -20.75 -3.76
CA GLU A 62 -1.27 -21.66 -4.47
C GLU A 62 -1.46 -23.13 -4.03
N ALA A 63 -2.01 -23.35 -2.82
CA ALA A 63 -2.31 -24.69 -2.31
C ALA A 63 -3.61 -25.30 -2.89
N LYS A 64 -4.45 -24.53 -3.62
CA LYS A 64 -5.68 -25.02 -4.25
C LYS A 64 -5.56 -25.33 -5.74
N VAL A 65 -4.43 -25.03 -6.39
CA VAL A 65 -4.23 -25.38 -7.81
C VAL A 65 -3.81 -26.86 -8.01
N SER A 66 -3.61 -27.63 -6.93
CA SER A 66 -3.32 -29.07 -6.97
C SER A 66 -4.44 -29.94 -6.36
N VAL A 67 -5.71 -29.59 -6.60
CA VAL A 67 -6.81 -30.59 -6.58
C VAL A 67 -7.50 -30.52 -7.92
N CYS A 68 -6.83 -31.05 -8.94
CA CYS A 68 -7.51 -31.57 -10.11
C CYS A 68 -7.64 -33.08 -9.93
N HIS A 69 -8.90 -33.49 -10.04
CA HIS A 69 -9.51 -34.79 -9.86
C HIS A 69 -8.90 -35.92 -10.71
#